data_AF-K9LIH8-F1
#
_entry.id   AF-K9LIH8-F1
#
_cell.length_a   1.000
_cell.length_b   1.000
_cell.length_c   1.000
_cell.angle_alpha   90.00
_cell.angle_beta   90.00
_cell.angle_gamma   90.00
#
_symmetry.space_group_name_H-M   'P 1'
#
loop_
_entity.id
_entity.type
_entity.pdbx_description
1 polymer ?
#
loop_
_entity_poly.entity_id
_entity_poly.type
_entity_poly.pdbx_seq_one_letter_code
_entity_poly.pdbx_strand_id
1 'polypeptide(L)'
;MSYHILKLVCALTLALTTSAQQCGKDVGGKLCDGGLCCSQYGYCGSTKEYCGTNCQSQCGGGGSTPTPTPGGGISSLISRDTFNQLLLHRNDNACPARNFYTYDAFVAAATSFKGFATTGDTNTRKKEIAAFLAQTSHETTGGWATAPDGPYAWGYCFKKEQGNPPDYCVQSSQWPCAAGKKYYGRGPIQISYNYNYGPAGKSIGSDLLGNPDLVENDAIISFKTAIWFWMTPQSPKPSSHDVITGRWTPSAADTGAGRVPGYGVITNIINGGVECGHGTDSRVQNRIGFYKRYCQIMGVNPGDNLDCANQRPFGS
;
A
#
# COMPACT_ATOMS: atom_id res chain seq x y z
N MET A 1 1.20 -67.32 -24.78
CA MET A 1 1.04 -66.14 -25.66
C MET A 1 -0.45 -66.02 -25.95
N SER A 2 -1.17 -64.94 -25.70
CA SER A 2 -0.85 -63.57 -25.29
C SER A 2 -2.09 -62.98 -24.62
N TYR A 3 -1.85 -62.03 -23.72
CA TYR A 3 -2.82 -61.20 -23.02
C TYR A 3 -3.70 -60.39 -23.98
N HIS A 4 -4.98 -60.19 -23.64
CA HIS A 4 -5.62 -58.87 -23.78
C HIS A 4 -6.76 -58.71 -22.76
N ILE A 5 -6.46 -57.92 -21.72
CA ILE A 5 -7.39 -57.36 -20.75
C ILE A 5 -8.10 -56.19 -21.43
N LEU A 6 -9.42 -56.27 -21.65
CA LEU A 6 -10.22 -55.11 -22.03
C LEU A 6 -10.76 -54.47 -20.75
N LYS A 7 -10.10 -53.40 -20.30
CA LYS A 7 -10.53 -52.58 -19.16
C LYS A 7 -11.76 -51.77 -19.55
N LEU A 8 -12.90 -52.06 -18.93
CA LEU A 8 -14.08 -51.19 -18.96
C LEU A 8 -13.80 -49.99 -18.04
N VAL A 9 -13.47 -48.84 -18.62
CA VAL A 9 -13.33 -47.58 -17.87
C VAL A 9 -14.72 -46.94 -17.79
N CYS A 10 -15.41 -47.17 -16.66
CA CYS A 10 -16.61 -46.42 -16.32
C CYS A 10 -16.17 -45.02 -15.86
N ALA A 11 -16.36 -44.01 -16.71
CA ALA A 11 -16.09 -42.62 -16.36
C ALA A 11 -17.13 -42.15 -15.34
N LEU A 12 -16.76 -42.18 -14.06
CA LEU A 12 -17.54 -41.59 -12.98
C LEU A 12 -17.35 -40.06 -13.04
N THR A 13 -18.30 -39.35 -13.64
CA THR A 13 -18.36 -37.89 -13.54
C THR A 13 -18.69 -37.52 -12.09
N LEU A 14 -17.68 -37.08 -11.35
CA LEU A 14 -17.86 -36.47 -10.05
C LEU A 14 -18.58 -35.13 -10.25
N ALA A 15 -19.91 -35.12 -10.12
CA ALA A 15 -20.64 -33.89 -9.95
C ALA A 15 -20.22 -33.29 -8.61
N LEU A 16 -19.38 -32.26 -8.64
CA LEU A 16 -19.12 -31.40 -7.49
C LEU A 16 -20.46 -30.75 -7.12
N THR A 17 -21.18 -31.35 -6.18
CA THR A 17 -22.30 -30.67 -5.53
C THR A 17 -21.71 -29.57 -4.67
N THR A 18 -21.63 -28.35 -5.22
CA THR A 18 -21.43 -27.16 -4.41
C THR A 18 -22.67 -27.02 -3.53
N SER A 19 -22.57 -27.45 -2.26
CA SER A 19 -23.64 -27.24 -1.30
C SER A 19 -23.84 -25.74 -1.12
N ALA A 20 -24.89 -25.18 -1.70
CA ALA A 20 -25.24 -23.79 -1.45
C ALA A 20 -25.69 -23.65 0.01
N GLN A 21 -25.09 -22.71 0.74
CA GLN A 21 -25.47 -22.41 2.11
C GLN A 21 -26.96 -22.00 2.17
N GLN A 22 -27.73 -22.61 3.07
CA GLN A 22 -29.13 -22.26 3.30
C GLN A 22 -29.28 -21.08 4.26
N CYS A 23 -30.32 -20.28 4.06
CA CYS A 23 -30.64 -19.07 4.81
C CYS A 23 -32.15 -18.79 4.80
N GLY A 24 -32.58 -17.80 5.57
CA GLY A 24 -33.95 -17.27 5.49
C GLY A 24 -34.96 -17.98 6.38
N LYS A 25 -36.24 -17.64 6.20
CA LYS A 25 -37.35 -18.00 7.10
C LYS A 25 -37.52 -19.50 7.29
N ASP A 26 -37.22 -20.29 6.27
CA ASP A 26 -37.41 -21.75 6.28
C ASP A 26 -36.35 -22.48 7.13
N VAL A 27 -35.26 -21.79 7.49
CA VAL A 27 -34.21 -22.25 8.40
C VAL A 27 -34.04 -21.31 9.61
N GLY A 28 -35.16 -20.78 10.12
CA GLY A 28 -35.18 -20.00 11.36
C GLY A 28 -34.59 -18.59 11.24
N GLY A 29 -34.61 -18.00 10.04
CA GLY A 29 -34.10 -16.65 9.81
C GLY A 29 -32.57 -16.56 9.74
N LYS A 30 -31.88 -17.69 9.50
CA LYS A 30 -30.42 -17.74 9.39
C LYS A 30 -29.90 -16.78 8.30
N LEU A 31 -28.87 -16.00 8.63
CA LEU A 31 -28.17 -15.11 7.70
C LEU A 31 -27.08 -15.87 6.92
N CYS A 32 -26.67 -15.31 5.78
CA CYS A 32 -25.58 -15.88 4.99
C CYS A 32 -24.21 -15.40 5.48
N ASP A 33 -23.23 -16.30 5.45
CA ASP A 33 -21.85 -15.94 5.76
C ASP A 33 -21.28 -15.01 4.68
N GLY A 34 -20.31 -14.17 5.06
CA GLY A 34 -19.67 -13.23 4.14
C GLY A 34 -20.60 -12.11 3.62
N GLY A 35 -21.78 -11.92 4.22
CA GLY A 35 -22.71 -10.86 3.85
C GLY A 35 -23.51 -11.10 2.57
N LEU A 36 -23.50 -12.33 2.03
CA LEU A 36 -24.22 -12.69 0.79
C LEU A 36 -25.74 -12.51 0.92
N CYS A 37 -26.44 -12.26 -0.18
CA CYS A 37 -27.91 -12.19 -0.14
C CYS A 37 -28.53 -13.56 0.10
N CYS A 38 -29.62 -13.58 0.86
CA CYS A 38 -30.49 -14.72 0.95
C CYS A 38 -31.62 -14.63 -0.08
N SER A 39 -31.60 -15.50 -1.09
CA SER A 39 -32.60 -15.52 -2.15
C SER A 39 -34.01 -15.80 -1.62
N GLN A 40 -35.02 -15.55 -2.46
CA GLN A 40 -36.40 -15.93 -2.16
C GLN A 40 -36.58 -17.43 -1.89
N TYR A 41 -35.63 -18.27 -2.35
CA TYR A 41 -35.64 -19.72 -2.19
C TYR A 41 -34.81 -20.21 -0.99
N GLY A 42 -34.28 -19.31 -0.17
CA GLY A 42 -33.55 -19.68 1.05
C GLY A 42 -32.11 -20.16 0.82
N TYR A 43 -31.44 -19.62 -0.21
CA TYR A 43 -30.04 -19.93 -0.52
C TYR A 43 -29.18 -18.67 -0.59
N CYS A 44 -27.92 -18.78 -0.20
CA CYS A 44 -26.95 -17.70 -0.18
C CYS A 44 -26.25 -17.49 -1.53
N GLY A 45 -26.15 -16.24 -1.98
CA GLY A 45 -25.42 -15.89 -3.20
C GLY A 45 -25.32 -14.38 -3.43
N SER A 46 -24.61 -13.99 -4.49
CA SER A 46 -24.28 -12.59 -4.79
C SER A 46 -24.93 -12.03 -6.06
N THR A 47 -25.56 -12.87 -6.89
CA THR A 47 -26.14 -12.43 -8.16
C THR A 47 -27.55 -11.83 -7.98
N LYS A 48 -28.10 -11.21 -9.03
CA LYS A 48 -29.42 -10.58 -9.00
C LYS A 48 -30.54 -11.55 -8.61
N GLU A 49 -30.37 -12.84 -8.91
CA GLU A 49 -31.30 -13.91 -8.53
C GLU A 49 -31.39 -14.10 -7.01
N TYR A 50 -30.32 -13.77 -6.28
CA TYR A 50 -30.25 -13.85 -4.82
C TYR A 50 -30.60 -12.53 -4.15
N CYS A 51 -30.24 -11.41 -4.77
CA CYS A 51 -30.33 -10.07 -4.18
C CYS A 51 -31.49 -9.23 -4.68
N GLY A 52 -32.22 -9.72 -5.68
CA GLY A 52 -33.31 -9.01 -6.32
C GLY A 52 -34.64 -9.11 -5.58
N THR A 53 -35.72 -9.03 -6.34
CA THR A 53 -37.10 -9.10 -5.84
C THR A 53 -37.32 -10.34 -4.96
N ASN A 54 -37.94 -10.14 -3.80
CA ASN A 54 -38.23 -11.17 -2.79
C ASN A 54 -37.01 -11.77 -2.06
N CYS A 55 -35.83 -11.14 -2.14
CA CYS A 55 -34.73 -11.49 -1.26
C CYS A 55 -35.17 -11.41 0.22
N GLN A 56 -34.79 -12.42 1.01
CA GLN A 56 -35.25 -12.59 2.39
C GLN A 56 -34.39 -11.83 3.41
N SER A 57 -33.07 -11.75 3.19
CA SER A 57 -32.13 -11.07 4.10
C SER A 57 -30.82 -10.70 3.40
N GLN A 58 -30.12 -9.68 3.90
CA GLN A 58 -28.84 -9.21 3.34
C GLN A 58 -28.95 -8.80 1.85
N CYS A 59 -30.11 -8.29 1.44
CA CYS A 59 -30.46 -7.99 0.05
C CYS A 59 -29.69 -6.83 -0.58
N GLY A 60 -29.03 -6.01 0.26
CA GLY A 60 -28.06 -5.01 -0.17
C GLY A 60 -26.61 -5.48 -0.15
N GLY A 61 -26.34 -6.73 0.28
CA GLY A 61 -25.01 -7.31 0.50
C GLY A 61 -24.50 -8.22 -0.63
N GLY A 62 -25.23 -8.27 -1.74
CA GLY A 62 -24.83 -9.03 -2.91
C GLY A 62 -23.62 -8.45 -3.57
N GLY A 63 -22.53 -9.23 -3.63
CA GLY A 63 -21.35 -8.91 -4.41
C GLY A 63 -21.71 -8.47 -5.83
N SER A 64 -21.78 -7.16 -6.00
CA SER A 64 -21.89 -6.49 -7.28
C SER A 64 -20.70 -6.92 -8.10
N THR A 65 -20.95 -7.46 -9.30
CA THR A 65 -20.03 -7.21 -10.42
C THR A 65 -19.83 -5.69 -10.44
N PRO A 66 -18.60 -5.17 -10.27
CA PRO A 66 -18.40 -3.78 -9.94
C PRO A 66 -18.71 -2.90 -11.15
N THR A 67 -19.94 -2.39 -11.20
CA THR A 67 -20.22 -1.17 -11.95
C THR A 67 -19.92 -0.02 -10.99
N PRO A 68 -18.98 0.88 -11.31
CA PRO A 68 -18.34 1.75 -10.34
C PRO A 68 -19.33 2.78 -9.80
N THR A 69 -19.65 2.68 -8.51
CA THR A 69 -20.11 3.86 -7.75
C THR A 69 -18.86 4.61 -7.29
N PRO A 70 -18.62 5.85 -7.73
CA PRO A 70 -17.55 6.68 -7.20
C PRO A 70 -17.95 7.12 -5.78
N GLY A 71 -17.34 6.59 -4.72
CA GLY A 71 -17.66 7.11 -3.38
C GLY A 71 -17.20 6.37 -2.13
N GLY A 72 -16.62 5.17 -2.21
CA GLY A 72 -15.96 4.57 -1.05
C GLY A 72 -14.60 5.24 -0.81
N GLY A 73 -14.47 6.04 0.25
CA GLY A 73 -13.19 6.61 0.67
C GLY A 73 -12.18 5.53 1.06
N ILE A 74 -10.94 5.91 1.38
CA ILE A 74 -9.86 4.95 1.70
C ILE A 74 -10.23 3.93 2.78
N SER A 75 -11.14 4.27 3.70
CA SER A 75 -11.64 3.38 4.75
C SER A 75 -12.40 2.15 4.24
N SER A 76 -12.96 2.18 3.03
CA SER A 76 -13.56 0.99 2.41
C SER A 76 -12.52 0.02 1.82
N LEU A 77 -11.27 0.45 1.67
CA LEU A 77 -10.18 -0.34 1.11
C LEU A 77 -9.28 -0.94 2.19
N ILE A 78 -9.10 -0.21 3.30
CA ILE A 78 -8.29 -0.61 4.45
C ILE A 78 -9.02 -0.23 5.75
N SER A 79 -9.46 -1.24 6.50
CA SER A 79 -10.06 -1.04 7.82
C SER A 79 -9.00 -0.66 8.86
N ARG A 80 -9.45 -0.18 10.02
CA ARG A 80 -8.56 0.05 11.17
C ARG A 80 -7.84 -1.22 11.58
N ASP A 81 -8.53 -2.36 11.57
CA ASP A 81 -7.95 -3.65 11.96
C ASP A 81 -6.89 -4.10 10.95
N THR A 82 -7.15 -3.95 9.65
CA THR A 82 -6.15 -4.23 8.61
C THR A 82 -4.94 -3.30 8.75
N PHE A 83 -5.14 -2.00 8.98
CA PHE A 83 -4.04 -1.06 9.24
C PHE A 83 -3.21 -1.48 10.47
N ASN A 84 -3.87 -1.88 11.55
CA ASN A 84 -3.21 -2.37 12.76
C ASN A 84 -2.46 -3.69 12.51
N GLN A 85 -3.00 -4.58 11.69
CA GLN A 85 -2.35 -5.84 11.32
C GLN A 85 -1.11 -5.61 10.44
N LEU A 86 -1.19 -4.67 9.50
CA LEU A 86 -0.05 -4.28 8.65
C LEU A 86 1.07 -3.68 9.52
N LEU A 87 0.73 -2.75 10.40
CA LEU A 87 1.69 -2.02 11.25
C LEU A 87 1.67 -2.54 12.69
N LEU A 88 1.83 -3.86 12.84
CA LEU A 88 1.56 -4.63 14.06
C LEU A 88 2.35 -4.11 15.28
N HIS A 89 3.66 -3.94 15.14
CA HIS A 89 4.55 -3.61 16.25
C HIS A 89 4.90 -2.12 16.38
N ARG A 90 4.26 -1.22 15.60
CA ARG A 90 4.59 0.22 15.62
C ARG A 90 4.42 0.89 17.00
N ASN A 91 3.57 0.31 17.85
CA ASN A 91 3.27 0.80 19.20
C ASN A 91 3.98 0.02 20.30
N ASP A 92 4.90 -0.89 19.94
CA ASP A 92 5.72 -1.60 20.91
C ASP A 92 6.54 -0.61 21.76
N ASN A 93 6.86 -0.99 22.99
CA ASN A 93 7.65 -0.15 23.89
C ASN A 93 9.05 0.15 23.36
N ALA A 94 9.60 -0.72 22.52
CA ALA A 94 10.90 -0.52 21.88
C ALA A 94 10.86 0.54 20.77
N CYS A 95 9.68 0.93 20.28
CA CYS A 95 9.54 1.87 19.17
C CYS A 95 9.47 3.33 19.66
N PRO A 96 10.44 4.19 19.29
CA PRO A 96 10.41 5.60 19.70
C PRO A 96 9.21 6.39 19.14
N ALA A 97 8.59 5.92 18.07
CA ALA A 97 7.37 6.51 17.50
C ALA A 97 6.07 5.90 18.06
N ARG A 98 6.12 5.09 19.13
CA ARG A 98 4.92 4.46 19.71
C ARG A 98 3.80 5.48 19.96
N ASN A 99 2.58 5.11 19.59
CA ASN A 99 1.35 5.91 19.66
C ASN A 99 1.30 7.16 18.77
N PHE A 100 2.32 7.42 17.93
CA PHE A 100 2.31 8.56 17.02
C PHE A 100 1.46 8.29 15.76
N TYR A 101 1.68 7.15 15.10
CA TYR A 101 1.03 6.83 13.84
C TYR A 101 -0.33 6.15 14.04
N THR A 102 -1.40 6.94 13.93
CA THR A 102 -2.78 6.46 14.09
C THR A 102 -3.46 6.22 12.74
N TYR A 103 -4.44 5.31 12.73
CA TYR A 103 -5.28 5.09 11.56
C TYR A 103 -6.04 6.35 11.16
N ASP A 104 -6.54 7.12 12.14
CA ASP A 104 -7.27 8.35 11.89
C ASP A 104 -6.41 9.42 11.22
N ALA A 105 -5.14 9.54 11.64
CA ALA A 105 -4.19 10.45 10.99
C ALA A 105 -3.90 10.02 9.55
N PHE A 106 -3.73 8.72 9.30
CA PHE A 106 -3.55 8.18 7.95
C PHE A 106 -4.77 8.47 7.05
N VAL A 107 -5.98 8.19 7.53
CA VAL A 107 -7.22 8.45 6.77
C VAL A 107 -7.38 9.94 6.50
N ALA A 108 -7.22 10.80 7.51
CA ALA A 108 -7.34 12.25 7.36
C ALA A 108 -6.31 12.81 6.36
N ALA A 109 -5.06 12.35 6.42
CA ALA A 109 -4.04 12.72 5.45
C ALA A 109 -4.41 12.24 4.04
N ALA A 110 -4.77 10.96 3.87
CA ALA A 110 -5.16 10.38 2.58
C ALA A 110 -6.33 11.12 1.92
N THR A 111 -7.34 11.51 2.69
CA THR A 111 -8.49 12.29 2.17
C THR A 111 -8.12 13.67 1.62
N SER A 112 -6.93 14.18 1.96
CA SER A 112 -6.43 15.46 1.44
C SER A 112 -5.80 15.35 0.04
N PHE A 113 -5.55 14.13 -0.47
CA PHE A 113 -4.89 13.90 -1.77
C PHE A 113 -5.82 13.18 -2.73
N LYS A 114 -6.43 13.95 -3.64
CA LYS A 114 -7.20 13.38 -4.76
C LYS A 114 -6.29 12.45 -5.57
N GLY A 115 -6.79 11.28 -5.95
CA GLY A 115 -6.04 10.26 -6.69
C GLY A 115 -5.49 9.14 -5.80
N PHE A 116 -4.89 9.48 -4.65
CA PHE A 116 -4.31 8.46 -3.76
C PHE A 116 -5.37 7.44 -3.31
N ALA A 117 -5.15 6.16 -3.63
CA ALA A 117 -6.06 5.05 -3.36
C ALA A 117 -7.48 5.24 -3.93
N THR A 118 -7.65 6.09 -4.95
CA THR A 118 -8.94 6.32 -5.65
C THR A 118 -8.84 6.14 -7.16
N THR A 119 -7.64 5.85 -7.67
CA THR A 119 -7.34 5.63 -9.09
C THR A 119 -7.35 4.14 -9.43
N GLY A 120 -7.96 3.77 -10.57
CA GLY A 120 -8.01 2.39 -11.07
C GLY A 120 -9.08 1.52 -10.38
N ASP A 121 -9.02 0.21 -10.60
CA ASP A 121 -9.91 -0.77 -9.96
C ASP A 121 -9.57 -0.99 -8.47
N THR A 122 -10.41 -1.74 -7.76
CA THR A 122 -10.22 -2.03 -6.32
C THR A 122 -8.86 -2.65 -6.02
N ASN A 123 -8.38 -3.56 -6.87
CA ASN A 123 -7.09 -4.23 -6.68
C ASN A 123 -5.93 -3.25 -6.85
N THR A 124 -6.01 -2.35 -7.83
CA THR A 124 -5.04 -1.28 -8.06
C THR A 124 -4.96 -0.35 -6.88
N ARG A 125 -6.10 0.08 -6.32
CA ARG A 125 -6.14 0.96 -5.14
C ARG A 125 -5.57 0.28 -3.89
N LYS A 126 -5.92 -0.99 -3.67
CA LYS A 126 -5.34 -1.78 -2.56
C LYS A 126 -3.83 -2.00 -2.72
N LYS A 127 -3.38 -2.26 -3.95
CA LYS A 127 -1.96 -2.41 -4.30
C LYS A 127 -1.19 -1.10 -4.08
N GLU A 128 -1.77 0.04 -4.41
CA GLU A 128 -1.21 1.35 -4.08
C GLU A 128 -1.04 1.55 -2.57
N ILE A 129 -2.07 1.26 -1.77
CA ILE A 129 -1.99 1.33 -0.30
C ILE A 129 -0.87 0.41 0.21
N ALA A 130 -0.81 -0.83 -0.27
CA ALA A 130 0.21 -1.80 0.13
C ALA A 130 1.63 -1.32 -0.24
N ALA A 131 1.83 -0.77 -1.45
CA ALA A 131 3.11 -0.26 -1.91
C ALA A 131 3.56 0.97 -1.11
N PHE A 132 2.66 1.92 -0.89
CA PHE A 132 2.93 3.12 -0.09
C PHE A 132 3.33 2.75 1.34
N LEU A 133 2.51 1.94 2.02
CA LEU A 133 2.79 1.52 3.39
C LEU A 133 4.07 0.70 3.47
N ALA A 134 4.38 -0.12 2.47
CA ALA A 134 5.59 -0.95 2.47
C ALA A 134 6.87 -0.13 2.32
N GLN A 135 6.89 0.84 1.39
CA GLN A 135 8.04 1.74 1.23
C GLN A 135 8.27 2.54 2.51
N THR A 136 7.22 3.15 3.04
CA THR A 136 7.31 3.93 4.28
C THR A 136 7.61 3.08 5.52
N SER A 137 7.19 1.82 5.54
CA SER A 137 7.58 0.87 6.58
C SER A 137 9.07 0.55 6.55
N HIS A 138 9.68 0.44 5.37
CA HIS A 138 11.12 0.30 5.24
C HIS A 138 11.86 1.52 5.81
N GLU A 139 11.46 2.74 5.43
CA GLU A 139 12.07 3.99 5.91
C GLU A 139 12.02 4.14 7.45
N THR A 140 11.08 3.46 8.10
CA THR A 140 10.80 3.61 9.53
C THR A 140 10.90 2.28 10.29
N THR A 141 11.57 1.29 9.71
CA THR A 141 11.59 -0.07 10.25
C THR A 141 12.37 -0.16 11.56
N GLY A 142 11.79 -0.85 12.54
CA GLY A 142 12.48 -1.35 13.73
C GLY A 142 12.75 -2.85 13.66
N GLY A 143 12.52 -3.50 12.51
CA GLY A 143 12.60 -4.95 12.37
C GLY A 143 14.02 -5.48 12.28
N TRP A 144 14.24 -6.65 12.87
CA TRP A 144 15.47 -7.44 12.75
C TRP A 144 15.14 -8.87 12.33
N ALA A 145 16.16 -9.66 11.97
CA ALA A 145 15.98 -10.98 11.36
C ALA A 145 15.12 -11.96 12.18
N THR A 146 15.20 -11.88 13.51
CA THR A 146 14.47 -12.74 14.46
C THR A 146 13.38 -11.99 15.23
N ALA A 147 12.91 -10.86 14.70
CA ALA A 147 11.87 -10.08 15.37
C ALA A 147 10.57 -10.88 15.52
N PRO A 148 9.80 -10.68 16.61
CA PRO A 148 8.46 -11.22 16.74
C PRO A 148 7.63 -10.92 15.48
N ASP A 149 6.94 -11.94 14.94
CA ASP A 149 6.16 -11.87 13.70
C ASP A 149 6.96 -11.53 12.42
N GLY A 150 8.29 -11.61 12.51
CA GLY A 150 9.23 -11.37 11.43
C GLY A 150 9.57 -9.87 11.23
N PRO A 151 10.65 -9.57 10.49
CA PRO A 151 11.14 -8.19 10.30
C PRO A 151 10.12 -7.25 9.65
N TYR A 152 9.17 -7.80 8.89
CA TYR A 152 8.21 -7.03 8.11
C TYR A 152 6.92 -6.66 8.87
N ALA A 153 6.86 -6.95 10.18
CA ALA A 153 5.80 -6.52 11.08
C ALA A 153 6.15 -5.24 11.88
N TRP A 154 7.36 -4.71 11.66
CA TRP A 154 7.99 -3.65 12.47
C TRP A 154 8.19 -2.33 11.71
N GLY A 155 7.38 -2.09 10.68
CA GLY A 155 7.31 -0.77 10.04
C GLY A 155 6.75 0.29 10.99
N TYR A 156 7.03 1.57 10.72
CA TYR A 156 6.52 2.70 11.49
C TYR A 156 7.00 2.76 12.95
N CYS A 157 8.14 2.13 13.25
CA CYS A 157 8.75 2.14 14.58
C CYS A 157 9.45 3.48 14.90
N PHE A 158 9.93 4.17 13.86
CA PHE A 158 10.59 5.47 13.96
C PHE A 158 9.82 6.58 13.23
N LYS A 159 10.02 7.82 13.67
CA LYS A 159 9.44 9.03 13.06
C LYS A 159 10.47 10.10 12.70
N LYS A 160 11.73 9.84 13.00
CA LYS A 160 12.86 10.70 12.66
C LYS A 160 14.13 9.89 12.50
N GLU A 161 15.06 10.44 11.75
CA GLU A 161 16.37 9.87 11.51
C GLU A 161 17.11 9.64 12.84
N GLN A 162 17.80 8.51 12.95
CA GLN A 162 18.47 8.10 14.18
C GLN A 162 19.91 8.64 14.25
N GLY A 163 20.45 8.74 15.46
CA GLY A 163 21.83 9.20 15.69
C GLY A 163 21.97 10.72 15.68
N ASN A 164 23.01 11.22 15.02
CA ASN A 164 23.33 12.66 14.92
C ASN A 164 23.38 13.09 13.45
N PRO A 165 22.22 13.18 12.77
CA PRO A 165 22.17 13.53 11.36
C PRO A 165 22.69 14.94 11.09
N PRO A 166 23.29 15.20 9.90
CA PRO A 166 23.61 16.56 9.49
C PRO A 166 22.33 17.39 9.32
N ASP A 167 22.48 18.68 9.01
CA ASP A 167 21.33 19.58 8.93
C ASP A 167 20.52 19.39 7.64
N TYR A 168 21.05 18.66 6.64
CA TYR A 168 20.45 18.49 5.32
C TYR A 168 20.02 19.81 4.67
N CYS A 169 20.77 20.88 4.92
CA CYS A 169 20.56 22.18 4.32
C CYS A 169 21.40 22.31 3.04
N VAL A 170 20.76 22.59 1.91
CA VAL A 170 21.40 22.97 0.64
C VAL A 170 21.02 24.41 0.33
N GLN A 171 22.01 25.27 0.06
CA GLN A 171 21.76 26.67 -0.26
C GLN A 171 20.83 26.79 -1.48
N SER A 172 19.73 27.54 -1.31
CA SER A 172 18.69 27.71 -2.32
C SER A 172 18.01 29.07 -2.10
N SER A 173 17.81 29.81 -3.19
CA SER A 173 17.01 31.04 -3.17
C SER A 173 15.51 30.75 -3.07
N GLN A 174 15.07 29.61 -3.62
CA GLN A 174 13.66 29.23 -3.63
C GLN A 174 13.23 28.60 -2.29
N TRP A 175 14.11 27.79 -1.68
CA TRP A 175 13.84 27.08 -0.43
C TRP A 175 14.96 27.34 0.58
N PRO A 176 15.14 28.59 1.06
CA PRO A 176 16.24 28.93 1.96
C PRO A 176 16.14 28.17 3.28
N CYS A 177 17.29 27.80 3.84
CA CYS A 177 17.34 27.16 5.15
C CYS A 177 16.98 28.18 6.24
N ALA A 178 15.97 27.86 7.05
CA ALA A 178 15.61 28.68 8.19
C ALA A 178 16.67 28.59 9.29
N ALA A 179 16.97 29.73 9.93
CA ALA A 179 17.99 29.80 10.98
C ALA A 179 17.70 28.81 12.12
N GLY A 180 18.71 28.02 12.50
CA GLY A 180 18.61 27.04 13.58
C GLY A 180 17.73 25.81 13.28
N LYS A 181 17.27 25.64 12.03
CA LYS A 181 16.42 24.51 11.62
C LYS A 181 17.24 23.45 10.88
N LYS A 182 16.80 22.19 11.04
CA LYS A 182 17.41 21.00 10.43
C LYS A 182 16.37 20.22 9.64
N TYR A 183 16.77 19.69 8.49
CA TYR A 183 15.93 19.02 7.51
C TYR A 183 16.29 17.53 7.35
N TYR A 184 16.74 16.88 8.43
CA TYR A 184 16.95 15.44 8.48
C TYR A 184 15.65 14.65 8.27
N GLY A 185 15.76 13.34 8.09
CA GLY A 185 14.62 12.47 7.80
C GLY A 185 13.55 12.54 8.89
N ARG A 186 12.31 12.84 8.51
CA ARG A 186 11.14 12.78 9.40
C ARG A 186 9.94 12.11 8.74
N GLY A 187 9.06 11.55 9.58
CA GLY A 187 7.81 10.93 9.18
C GLY A 187 7.98 9.64 8.36
N PRO A 188 6.89 9.15 7.74
CA PRO A 188 6.86 7.83 7.10
C PRO A 188 7.79 7.69 5.91
N ILE A 189 8.02 8.76 5.14
CA ILE A 189 8.92 8.72 3.97
C ILE A 189 10.34 9.21 4.29
N GLN A 190 10.63 9.47 5.58
CA GLN A 190 11.89 10.10 6.02
C GLN A 190 12.24 11.33 5.17
N ILE A 191 11.26 12.23 4.96
CA ILE A 191 11.44 13.41 4.12
C ILE A 191 12.66 14.20 4.61
N SER A 192 13.58 14.45 3.70
CA SER A 192 14.90 15.01 3.98
C SER A 192 15.21 16.15 3.03
N TYR A 193 16.06 17.07 3.44
CA TYR A 193 16.48 18.29 2.75
C TYR A 193 15.44 19.41 2.63
N ASN A 194 15.91 20.65 2.80
CA ASN A 194 15.11 21.88 2.69
C ASN A 194 14.34 21.98 1.36
N TYR A 195 14.93 21.52 0.25
CA TYR A 195 14.28 21.52 -1.06
C TYR A 195 13.14 20.50 -1.20
N ASN A 196 12.95 19.58 -0.25
CA ASN A 196 11.75 18.76 -0.14
C ASN A 196 10.76 19.33 0.90
N TYR A 197 11.24 19.79 2.06
CA TYR A 197 10.38 20.40 3.09
C TYR A 197 9.63 21.63 2.57
N GLY A 198 10.31 22.50 1.81
CA GLY A 198 9.73 23.69 1.20
C GLY A 198 8.51 23.41 0.30
N PRO A 199 8.66 22.65 -0.80
CA PRO A 199 7.54 22.35 -1.69
C PRO A 199 6.48 21.46 -1.04
N ALA A 200 6.86 20.52 -0.16
CA ALA A 200 5.90 19.72 0.60
C ALA A 200 5.01 20.61 1.47
N GLY A 201 5.63 21.48 2.27
CA GLY A 201 4.93 22.41 3.14
C GLY A 201 3.98 23.31 2.37
N LYS A 202 4.47 23.91 1.27
CA LYS A 202 3.65 24.72 0.36
C LYS A 202 2.45 23.93 -0.17
N SER A 203 2.64 22.68 -0.57
CA SER A 203 1.57 21.84 -1.14
C SER A 203 0.50 21.46 -0.11
N ILE A 204 0.87 21.26 1.15
CA ILE A 204 -0.05 20.79 2.20
C ILE A 204 -0.60 21.93 3.07
N GLY A 205 -0.20 23.17 2.79
CA GLY A 205 -0.61 24.36 3.53
C GLY A 205 0.03 24.48 4.92
N SER A 206 1.29 24.05 5.07
CA SER A 206 2.04 24.10 6.34
C SER A 206 3.43 24.68 6.13
N ASP A 207 3.88 25.58 7.00
CA ASP A 207 5.25 26.11 6.94
C ASP A 207 6.27 25.11 7.50
N LEU A 208 6.62 24.12 6.67
CA LEU A 208 7.60 23.09 7.01
C LEU A 208 9.05 23.57 6.83
N LEU A 209 9.27 24.67 6.11
CA LEU A 209 10.60 25.22 5.93
C LEU A 209 11.04 25.96 7.20
N GLY A 210 10.15 26.74 7.80
CA GLY A 210 10.33 27.38 9.10
C GLY A 210 10.10 26.44 10.29
N ASN A 211 9.20 25.45 10.17
CA ASN A 211 8.84 24.54 11.26
C ASN A 211 8.94 23.05 10.86
N PRO A 212 10.13 22.54 10.51
CA PRO A 212 10.30 21.16 10.05
C PRO A 212 9.92 20.10 11.10
N ASP A 213 9.99 20.45 12.39
CA ASP A 213 9.62 19.54 13.49
C ASP A 213 8.12 19.20 13.52
N LEU A 214 7.27 19.91 12.77
CA LEU A 214 5.86 19.55 12.61
C LEU A 214 5.71 18.13 12.03
N VAL A 215 6.64 17.70 11.17
CA VAL A 215 6.61 16.36 10.57
C VAL A 215 6.80 15.24 11.60
N GLU A 216 7.46 15.51 12.74
CA GLU A 216 7.62 14.53 13.83
C GLU A 216 6.70 14.78 15.03
N ASN A 217 5.90 15.84 15.02
CA ASN A 217 5.02 16.22 16.14
C ASN A 217 3.52 16.20 15.79
N ASP A 218 3.15 16.27 14.51
CA ASP A 218 1.77 16.14 14.03
C ASP A 218 1.67 14.96 13.05
N ALA A 219 0.94 13.91 13.45
CA ALA A 219 0.83 12.69 12.65
C ALA A 219 0.09 12.89 11.32
N ILE A 220 -0.86 13.83 11.24
CA ILE A 220 -1.56 14.15 9.98
C ILE A 220 -0.58 14.82 9.04
N ILE A 221 0.16 15.83 9.50
CA ILE A 221 1.22 16.48 8.72
C ILE A 221 2.27 15.45 8.28
N SER A 222 2.68 14.56 9.18
CA SER A 222 3.63 13.48 8.91
C SER A 222 3.16 12.56 7.77
N PHE A 223 1.92 12.09 7.79
CA PHE A 223 1.37 11.31 6.67
C PHE A 223 1.20 12.16 5.42
N LYS A 224 0.82 13.43 5.54
CA LYS A 224 0.67 14.33 4.38
C LYS A 224 1.99 14.54 3.64
N THR A 225 3.13 14.65 4.31
CA THR A 225 4.43 14.77 3.63
C THR A 225 4.79 13.50 2.87
N ALA A 226 4.50 12.32 3.44
CA ALA A 226 4.74 11.05 2.77
C ALA A 226 3.84 10.86 1.53
N ILE A 227 2.55 11.17 1.65
CA ILE A 227 1.62 11.08 0.51
C ILE A 227 1.94 12.16 -0.53
N TRP A 228 2.34 13.37 -0.12
CA TRP A 228 2.83 14.39 -1.06
C TRP A 228 4.01 13.86 -1.88
N PHE A 229 5.02 13.26 -1.26
CA PHE A 229 6.17 12.70 -1.98
C PHE A 229 5.71 11.61 -2.96
N TRP A 230 4.84 10.70 -2.52
CA TRP A 230 4.29 9.62 -3.33
C TRP A 230 3.54 10.11 -4.58
N MET A 231 2.78 11.20 -4.43
CA MET A 231 1.91 11.74 -5.46
C MET A 231 2.60 12.75 -6.40
N THR A 232 3.79 13.25 -6.04
CA THR A 232 4.41 14.39 -6.73
C THR A 232 5.55 13.93 -7.65
N PRO A 233 5.44 14.08 -8.98
CA PRO A 233 6.56 13.84 -9.87
C PRO A 233 7.66 14.90 -9.65
N GLN A 234 8.91 14.47 -9.70
CA GLN A 234 10.08 15.34 -9.63
C GLN A 234 11.02 14.99 -10.77
N SER A 235 10.87 15.67 -11.91
CA SER A 235 11.58 15.36 -13.15
C SER A 235 13.09 15.14 -12.90
N PRO A 236 13.69 14.05 -13.40
CA PRO A 236 13.12 13.10 -14.38
C PRO A 236 12.24 11.98 -13.79
N LYS A 237 12.03 11.95 -12.46
CA LYS A 237 11.25 10.90 -11.78
C LYS A 237 9.75 11.12 -12.00
N PRO A 238 8.98 10.10 -12.42
CA PRO A 238 7.52 10.14 -12.34
C PRO A 238 7.07 10.09 -10.87
N SER A 239 5.78 10.26 -10.62
CA SER A 239 5.22 10.00 -9.28
C SER A 239 5.17 8.49 -9.03
N SER A 240 5.36 8.07 -7.77
CA SER A 240 5.14 6.67 -7.37
C SER A 240 3.69 6.25 -7.59
N HIS A 241 2.75 7.18 -7.43
CA HIS A 241 1.34 7.02 -7.77
C HIS A 241 1.12 6.58 -9.22
N ASP A 242 1.66 7.32 -10.19
CA ASP A 242 1.45 7.01 -11.61
C ASP A 242 2.09 5.68 -11.98
N VAL A 243 3.21 5.30 -11.36
CA VAL A 243 3.82 3.97 -11.54
C VAL A 243 2.88 2.87 -11.06
N ILE A 244 2.44 2.90 -9.80
CA ILE A 244 1.70 1.78 -9.21
C ILE A 244 0.29 1.62 -9.79
N THR A 245 -0.28 2.72 -10.29
CA THR A 245 -1.60 2.77 -10.93
C THR A 245 -1.56 2.52 -12.44
N GLY A 246 -0.37 2.28 -13.01
CA GLY A 246 -0.20 1.95 -14.44
C GLY A 246 -0.39 3.15 -15.38
N ARG A 247 -0.26 4.38 -14.88
CA ARG A 247 -0.39 5.62 -15.64
C ARG A 247 0.94 6.11 -16.22
N TRP A 248 2.06 5.70 -15.61
CA TRP A 248 3.39 6.01 -16.12
C TRP A 248 3.75 5.09 -17.29
N THR A 249 4.09 5.70 -18.43
CA THR A 249 4.67 5.01 -19.59
C THR A 249 6.18 5.29 -19.62
N PRO A 250 7.06 4.27 -19.55
CA PRO A 250 8.50 4.47 -19.64
C PRO A 250 8.89 5.18 -20.95
N SER A 251 9.78 6.16 -20.86
CA SER A 251 10.42 6.77 -22.03
C SER A 251 11.44 5.82 -22.66
N ALA A 252 11.95 6.14 -23.85
CA ALA A 252 13.07 5.40 -24.44
C ALA A 252 14.31 5.39 -23.53
N ALA A 253 14.55 6.49 -22.79
CA ALA A 253 15.64 6.57 -21.82
C ALA A 253 15.40 5.68 -20.58
N ASP A 254 14.14 5.48 -20.18
CA ASP A 254 13.79 4.56 -19.10
C ASP A 254 13.97 3.11 -19.51
N THR A 255 13.46 2.73 -20.68
CA THR A 255 13.65 1.38 -21.23
C THR A 255 15.13 1.07 -21.43
N GLY A 256 15.91 2.00 -21.99
CA GLY A 256 17.36 1.84 -22.15
C GLY A 256 18.13 1.77 -20.83
N ALA A 257 17.54 2.28 -19.74
CA ALA A 257 18.07 2.19 -18.39
C ALA A 257 17.54 0.99 -17.59
N GLY A 258 16.74 0.12 -18.20
CA GLY A 258 16.10 -1.03 -17.54
C GLY A 258 14.95 -0.66 -16.60
N ARG A 259 14.53 0.61 -16.56
CA ARG A 259 13.42 1.07 -15.70
C ARG A 259 12.08 0.69 -16.33
N VAL A 260 11.46 -0.33 -15.74
CA VAL A 260 10.16 -0.89 -16.17
C VAL A 260 9.09 -0.68 -15.08
N PRO A 261 7.78 -0.63 -15.43
CA PRO A 261 6.72 -0.44 -14.46
C PRO A 261 6.71 -1.55 -13.39
N GLY A 262 6.65 -1.16 -12.13
CA GLY A 262 6.63 -2.11 -11.00
C GLY A 262 7.10 -1.47 -9.69
N TYR A 263 7.14 -2.27 -8.64
CA TYR A 263 7.54 -1.79 -7.31
C TYR A 263 9.04 -1.39 -7.26
N GLY A 264 9.88 -2.02 -8.08
CA GLY A 264 11.30 -1.71 -8.18
C GLY A 264 11.58 -0.29 -8.62
N VAL A 265 10.86 0.23 -9.63
CA VAL A 265 11.07 1.62 -10.06
C VAL A 265 10.57 2.63 -9.01
N ILE A 266 9.63 2.25 -8.15
CA ILE A 266 9.24 3.06 -6.99
C ILE A 266 10.40 3.16 -5.99
N THR A 267 11.09 2.05 -5.71
CA THR A 267 12.34 2.08 -4.92
C THR A 267 13.39 2.99 -5.57
N ASN A 268 13.51 2.94 -6.89
CA ASN A 268 14.43 3.81 -7.65
C ASN A 268 14.06 5.30 -7.52
N ILE A 269 12.76 5.64 -7.55
CA ILE A 269 12.27 7.01 -7.31
C ILE A 269 12.67 7.49 -5.91
N ILE A 270 12.47 6.66 -4.89
CA ILE A 270 12.70 7.01 -3.48
C ILE A 270 14.20 7.14 -3.18
N ASN A 271 15.01 6.11 -3.47
CA ASN A 271 16.42 6.07 -3.08
C ASN A 271 17.34 5.36 -4.09
N GLY A 272 17.01 5.43 -5.38
CA GLY A 272 17.70 4.66 -6.42
C GLY A 272 19.20 4.95 -6.53
N GLY A 273 19.64 6.18 -6.26
CA GLY A 273 21.05 6.55 -6.32
C GLY A 273 21.96 5.77 -5.36
N VAL A 274 21.38 5.12 -4.34
CA VAL A 274 22.11 4.33 -3.35
C VAL A 274 21.72 2.85 -3.40
N GLU A 275 20.51 2.52 -3.85
CA GLU A 275 19.93 1.17 -3.73
C GLU A 275 19.79 0.40 -5.06
N CYS A 276 19.88 1.06 -6.21
CA CYS A 276 19.58 0.44 -7.51
C CYS A 276 20.79 0.39 -8.45
N GLY A 277 20.76 -0.55 -9.39
CA GLY A 277 21.73 -0.62 -10.50
C GLY A 277 23.08 -1.27 -10.16
N HIS A 278 23.19 -1.94 -9.02
CA HIS A 278 24.43 -2.58 -8.54
C HIS A 278 24.21 -4.02 -8.02
N GLY A 279 23.15 -4.69 -8.48
CA GLY A 279 22.82 -6.06 -8.10
C GLY A 279 21.93 -6.15 -6.86
N THR A 280 22.01 -7.27 -6.16
CA THR A 280 21.16 -7.54 -4.99
C THR A 280 21.55 -6.64 -3.82
N ASP A 281 20.57 -5.91 -3.30
CA ASP A 281 20.73 -5.02 -2.15
C ASP A 281 19.76 -5.39 -1.02
N SER A 282 20.26 -5.47 0.22
CA SER A 282 19.45 -5.88 1.38
C SER A 282 18.34 -4.88 1.74
N ARG A 283 18.52 -3.58 1.44
CA ARG A 283 17.51 -2.54 1.65
C ARG A 283 16.37 -2.71 0.67
N VAL A 284 16.68 -2.96 -0.60
CA VAL A 284 15.69 -3.28 -1.63
C VAL A 284 14.92 -4.56 -1.26
N GLN A 285 15.61 -5.61 -0.79
CA GLN A 285 14.93 -6.84 -0.33
C GLN A 285 14.02 -6.57 0.88
N ASN A 286 14.41 -5.67 1.78
CA ASN A 286 13.55 -5.28 2.90
C ASN A 286 12.28 -4.55 2.45
N ARG A 287 12.39 -3.60 1.51
CA ARG A 287 11.22 -2.94 0.87
C ARG A 287 10.29 -3.96 0.22
N ILE A 288 10.85 -4.93 -0.51
CA ILE A 288 10.08 -6.01 -1.16
C ILE A 288 9.41 -6.91 -0.14
N GLY A 289 10.09 -7.23 0.97
CA GLY A 289 9.55 -8.07 2.04
C GLY A 289 8.32 -7.47 2.69
N PHE A 290 8.36 -6.18 3.04
CA PHE A 290 7.17 -5.44 3.49
C PHE A 290 6.06 -5.48 2.44
N TYR A 291 6.37 -5.19 1.18
CA TYR A 291 5.37 -5.15 0.12
C TYR A 291 4.67 -6.48 -0.12
N LYS A 292 5.42 -7.58 -0.12
CA LYS A 292 4.86 -8.94 -0.24
C LYS A 292 3.95 -9.27 0.94
N ARG A 293 4.36 -8.99 2.18
CA ARG A 293 3.53 -9.20 3.38
C ARG A 293 2.23 -8.38 3.28
N TYR A 294 2.32 -7.13 2.85
CA TYR A 294 1.18 -6.22 2.83
C TYR A 294 0.21 -6.59 1.71
N CYS A 295 0.71 -6.95 0.52
CA CYS A 295 -0.11 -7.49 -0.55
C CYS A 295 -0.85 -8.77 -0.14
N GLN A 296 -0.19 -9.67 0.60
CA GLN A 296 -0.82 -10.88 1.14
C GLN A 296 -1.99 -10.53 2.09
N ILE A 297 -1.76 -9.64 3.06
CA ILE A 297 -2.80 -9.20 4.02
C ILE A 297 -3.96 -8.49 3.30
N MET A 298 -3.66 -7.68 2.28
CA MET A 298 -4.65 -6.91 1.51
C MET A 298 -5.38 -7.75 0.46
N GLY A 299 -4.93 -8.99 0.21
CA GLY A 299 -5.51 -9.90 -0.77
C GLY A 299 -5.27 -9.47 -2.22
N VAL A 300 -4.09 -8.94 -2.53
CA VAL A 300 -3.71 -8.49 -3.89
C VAL A 300 -2.38 -9.10 -4.34
N ASN A 301 -2.21 -9.24 -5.66
CA ASN A 301 -0.95 -9.70 -6.23
C ASN A 301 0.08 -8.55 -6.27
N PRO A 302 1.32 -8.73 -5.77
CA PRO A 302 2.39 -7.73 -5.84
C PRO A 302 2.73 -7.25 -7.26
N GLY A 303 2.48 -8.10 -8.27
CA GLY A 303 2.92 -7.90 -9.65
C GLY A 303 4.40 -8.26 -9.85
N ASP A 304 4.90 -7.92 -11.03
CA ASP A 304 6.27 -8.19 -11.45
C ASP A 304 7.20 -6.99 -11.17
N ASN A 305 8.47 -7.11 -11.56
CA ASN A 305 9.48 -6.05 -11.49
C ASN A 305 9.61 -5.43 -10.09
N LEU A 306 9.73 -6.30 -9.08
CA LEU A 306 9.73 -5.91 -7.68
C LEU A 306 11.04 -5.26 -7.22
N ASP A 307 12.14 -5.57 -7.88
CA ASP A 307 13.47 -5.04 -7.58
C ASP A 307 13.95 -4.01 -8.62
N CYS A 308 15.02 -3.32 -8.27
CA CYS A 308 15.73 -2.39 -9.13
C CYS A 308 17.22 -2.74 -9.30
N ALA A 309 17.59 -4.01 -9.11
CA ALA A 309 18.98 -4.45 -9.09
C ALA A 309 19.73 -4.09 -10.37
N ASN A 310 19.02 -4.15 -11.51
CA ASN A 310 19.55 -3.85 -12.85
C ASN A 310 18.99 -2.56 -13.45
N GLN A 311 18.30 -1.73 -12.65
CA GLN A 311 17.78 -0.44 -13.12
C GLN A 311 18.81 0.65 -12.86
N ARG A 312 19.19 1.42 -13.89
CA ARG A 312 20.01 2.62 -13.67
C ARG A 312 19.22 3.64 -12.83
N PRO A 313 19.82 4.26 -11.81
CA PRO A 313 19.17 5.30 -11.02
C PRO A 313 18.60 6.44 -11.89
N PHE A 314 17.52 7.08 -11.43
CA PHE A 314 17.09 8.33 -12.05
C PHE A 314 18.12 9.44 -11.81
N GLY A 315 18.48 10.19 -12.85
CA GLY A 315 19.40 11.33 -12.76
C GLY A 315 20.89 10.99 -12.76
N SER A 316 21.25 9.71 -12.98
CA SER A 316 22.64 9.24 -13.16
C SER A 316 23.02 9.01 -14.62
#